data_AF-C0DWQ1-F1
#
_entry.id   AF-C0DWQ1-F1
#
_cell.length_a   1.000
_cell.length_b   1.000
_cell.length_c   1.000
_cell.angle_alpha   90.00
_cell.angle_beta   90.00
_cell.angle_gamma   90.00
#
_symmetry.space_group_name_H-M   'P 1'
#
loop_
_entity.id
_entity.type
_entity.pdbx_description
1 polymer ?
#
loop_
_entity_poly.entity_id
_entity_poly.type
_entity_poly.pdbx_seq_one_letter_code
_entity_poly.pdbx_strand_id
1 'polypeptide(L)'
;MPSAHQPKLACYQTNLNRRFIIAQEREARINGEIHAKEVRLISGTGEQLGVVTVKEALAMAEEQDVDLVEISPTAKPPVCKLMDYGKYKYEQSKKRDEAKKKQKQVQIKEIKFRPGTDEGDYQIKMRNVTRFLTDGDKVKITLRFRGREMAHQHLGAQLLERVKADLAEVAAVEQFPKMEGRQMVMMVAPKKK
;
A
#
# COMPACT_ATOMS: atom_id res chain seq x y z
N MET A 1 -14.53 50.51 27.14
CA MET A 1 -14.84 50.45 25.69
C MET A 1 -14.30 49.13 25.13
N PRO A 2 -15.14 48.10 24.99
CA PRO A 2 -14.80 46.80 24.40
C PRO A 2 -15.26 46.69 22.94
N SER A 3 -14.44 46.11 22.05
CA SER A 3 -14.76 45.52 20.71
C SER A 3 -13.40 45.27 20.01
N ALA A 4 -13.05 44.18 19.32
CA ALA A 4 -13.77 43.13 18.59
C ALA A 4 -12.94 41.81 18.67
N HIS A 5 -13.50 40.63 18.93
CA HIS A 5 -14.09 39.67 17.95
C HIS A 5 -13.14 39.26 16.79
N GLN A 6 -12.37 38.16 16.98
CA GLN A 6 -12.52 36.80 16.37
C GLN A 6 -11.62 36.59 15.12
N PRO A 7 -11.28 35.35 14.65
CA PRO A 7 -11.72 34.01 15.05
C PRO A 7 -10.62 32.92 15.20
N LYS A 8 -11.10 31.73 15.59
CA LYS A 8 -10.47 30.40 15.69
C LYS A 8 -9.72 29.97 14.41
N LEU A 9 -8.56 29.32 14.58
CA LEU A 9 -8.06 28.32 13.63
C LEU A 9 -7.97 26.96 14.34
N ALA A 10 -8.87 26.09 13.93
CA ALA A 10 -8.91 24.69 14.28
C ALA A 10 -7.84 23.90 13.52
N CYS A 11 -7.26 22.91 14.20
CA CYS A 11 -6.98 21.56 13.72
C CYS A 11 -5.96 21.41 12.57
N TYR A 12 -4.93 20.57 12.76
CA TYR A 12 -4.94 19.21 12.23
C TYR A 12 -3.59 18.49 12.52
N GLN A 13 -3.73 17.37 13.25
CA GLN A 13 -3.02 16.10 13.08
C GLN A 13 -1.54 15.93 13.47
N THR A 14 -1.41 15.38 14.68
CA THR A 14 -0.56 14.24 15.07
C THR A 14 0.07 13.44 13.91
N ASN A 15 1.38 13.56 13.74
CA ASN A 15 2.18 12.52 13.07
C ASN A 15 2.48 11.40 14.07
N LEU A 16 1.51 10.50 14.18
CA LEU A 16 1.67 9.18 14.79
C LEU A 16 2.71 8.43 13.95
N ASN A 17 3.94 8.31 14.45
CA ASN A 17 4.92 7.35 13.96
C ASN A 17 4.38 5.94 14.17
N ARG A 18 3.53 5.47 13.25
CA ARG A 18 3.15 4.07 13.10
C ARG A 18 4.41 3.29 12.74
N ARG A 19 5.08 2.77 13.77
CA ARG A 19 5.93 1.59 13.65
C ARG A 19 5.09 0.51 12.96
N PHE A 20 5.37 0.28 11.67
CA PHE A 20 4.95 -0.92 10.99
C PHE A 20 5.67 -2.09 11.67
N ILE A 21 5.04 -2.66 12.69
CA ILE A 21 5.29 -4.05 13.05
C ILE A 21 4.75 -4.83 11.87
N ILE A 22 5.63 -5.23 10.95
CA ILE A 22 5.35 -6.32 10.03
C ILE A 22 5.13 -7.51 10.96
N ALA A 23 3.86 -7.80 11.28
CA ALA A 23 3.50 -9.08 11.84
C ALA A 23 3.92 -10.09 10.79
N GLN A 24 5.09 -10.71 10.96
CA GLN A 24 5.34 -11.97 10.28
C GLN A 24 4.15 -12.85 10.64
N GLU A 25 3.32 -13.19 9.65
CA GLU A 25 2.42 -14.33 9.75
C GLU A 25 3.33 -15.50 10.12
N ARG A 26 3.45 -15.79 11.42
CA ARG A 26 4.17 -16.94 11.90
C ARG A 26 3.50 -18.14 11.26
N GLU A 27 4.29 -18.97 10.59
CA GLU A 27 3.76 -20.23 10.06
C GLU A 27 3.08 -20.98 11.21
N ALA A 28 1.88 -21.49 10.93
CA ALA A 28 1.11 -22.21 11.94
C ALA A 28 1.90 -23.47 12.32
N ARG A 29 2.01 -23.74 13.63
CA ARG A 29 2.63 -24.97 14.11
C ARG A 29 1.72 -26.14 13.76
N ILE A 30 2.31 -27.23 13.33
CA ILE A 30 1.58 -28.44 12.94
C ILE A 30 2.04 -29.66 13.73
N ASN A 31 1.11 -30.57 14.00
CA ASN A 31 1.37 -31.90 14.54
C ASN A 31 2.34 -31.87 15.74
N GLY A 32 3.54 -32.45 15.57
CA GLY A 32 4.57 -32.56 16.61
C GLY A 32 5.21 -31.23 17.05
N GLU A 33 4.97 -30.13 16.33
CA GLU A 33 5.44 -28.80 16.72
C GLU A 33 4.59 -28.19 17.86
N ILE A 34 3.43 -28.79 18.16
CA ILE A 34 2.51 -28.32 19.19
C ILE A 34 2.94 -28.91 20.54
N HIS A 35 3.55 -28.08 21.39
CA HIS A 35 4.06 -28.48 22.71
C HIS A 35 3.05 -28.27 23.86
N ALA A 36 1.81 -27.89 23.56
CA ALA A 36 0.76 -27.74 24.57
C ALA A 36 0.38 -29.09 25.20
N LYS A 37 -0.13 -29.08 26.44
CA LYS A 37 -0.67 -30.30 27.07
C LYS A 37 -2.11 -30.56 26.62
N GLU A 38 -2.89 -29.49 26.59
CA GLU A 38 -4.31 -29.47 26.23
C GLU A 38 -4.55 -28.41 25.16
N VAL A 39 -5.44 -28.70 24.24
CA VAL A 39 -5.82 -27.83 23.13
C VAL A 39 -7.33 -27.80 23.00
N ARG A 40 -7.86 -26.66 22.59
CA ARG A 40 -9.25 -26.55 22.15
C ARG A 40 -9.32 -27.02 20.70
N LEU A 41 -9.97 -28.15 20.46
CA LEU A 41 -10.02 -28.80 19.16
C LEU A 41 -11.27 -28.39 18.37
N ILE A 42 -11.05 -28.09 17.11
CA ILE A 42 -12.10 -27.84 16.11
C ILE A 42 -11.95 -28.91 15.02
N SER A 43 -13.05 -29.55 14.63
CA SER A 43 -13.06 -30.53 13.54
C SER A 43 -12.87 -29.86 12.16
N GLY A 44 -12.63 -30.66 11.12
CA GLY A 44 -12.57 -30.17 9.74
C GLY A 44 -13.86 -29.49 9.26
N THR A 45 -15.01 -29.93 9.77
CA THR A 45 -16.34 -29.37 9.46
C THR A 45 -16.64 -28.06 10.21
N GLY A 46 -15.81 -27.68 11.19
CA GLY A 46 -15.99 -26.49 12.01
C GLY A 46 -16.74 -26.73 13.33
N GLU A 47 -17.02 -27.99 13.67
CA GLU A 47 -17.59 -28.37 14.96
C GLU A 47 -16.56 -28.22 16.07
N GLN A 48 -16.99 -27.72 17.24
CA GLN A 48 -16.14 -27.59 18.41
C GLN A 48 -16.17 -28.89 19.21
N LEU A 49 -15.07 -29.64 19.20
CA LEU A 49 -14.93 -30.90 19.94
C LEU A 49 -14.55 -30.69 21.42
N GLY A 50 -14.33 -29.42 21.82
CA GLY A 50 -14.04 -29.05 23.20
C GLY A 50 -12.54 -29.00 23.49
N VAL A 51 -12.18 -29.16 24.77
CA VAL A 51 -10.78 -29.21 25.22
C VAL A 51 -10.36 -30.66 25.35
N VAL A 52 -9.32 -31.04 24.63
CA VAL A 52 -8.76 -32.40 24.59
C VAL A 52 -7.26 -32.35 24.78
N THR A 53 -6.63 -33.48 25.08
CA THR A 53 -5.17 -33.56 25.12
C THR A 53 -4.59 -33.51 23.70
N VAL A 54 -3.35 -33.04 23.56
CA VAL A 54 -2.68 -33.04 22.25
C VAL A 54 -2.54 -34.46 21.68
N LYS A 55 -2.38 -35.48 22.55
CA LYS A 55 -2.30 -36.87 22.11
C LYS A 55 -3.60 -37.35 21.46
N GLU A 56 -4.74 -37.06 22.08
CA GLU A 56 -6.06 -37.39 21.50
C GLU A 56 -6.28 -36.62 20.20
N ALA A 57 -5.92 -35.33 20.16
CA ALA A 57 -6.04 -34.52 18.96
C ALA A 57 -5.18 -35.04 17.80
N LEU A 58 -3.97 -35.53 18.08
CA LEU A 58 -3.09 -36.16 17.09
C LEU A 58 -3.65 -37.50 16.59
N ALA A 59 -4.19 -38.33 17.49
CA ALA A 59 -4.83 -39.59 17.11
C ALA A 59 -6.04 -39.35 16.19
N MET A 60 -6.89 -38.36 16.51
CA MET A 60 -8.02 -37.98 15.66
C MET A 60 -7.58 -37.42 14.30
N ALA A 61 -6.42 -36.76 14.25
CA ALA A 61 -5.84 -36.27 13.01
C ALA A 61 -5.36 -37.43 12.12
N GLU A 62 -4.68 -38.42 12.72
CA GLU A 62 -4.21 -39.64 12.06
C GLU A 62 -5.37 -40.51 11.56
N GLU A 63 -6.43 -40.69 12.36
CA GLU A 63 -7.64 -41.44 11.96
C GLU A 63 -8.36 -40.83 10.75
N GLN A 64 -8.22 -39.52 10.55
CA GLN A 64 -8.88 -38.77 9.47
C GLN A 64 -7.92 -38.44 8.32
N ASP A 65 -6.65 -38.90 8.37
CA ASP A 65 -5.59 -38.56 7.42
C ASP A 65 -5.44 -37.03 7.19
N VAL A 66 -5.52 -36.25 8.28
CA VAL A 66 -5.38 -34.78 8.27
C VAL A 66 -4.31 -34.31 9.25
N ASP A 67 -3.93 -33.04 9.18
CA ASP A 67 -2.99 -32.43 10.13
C ASP A 67 -3.72 -31.76 11.30
N LEU A 68 -3.09 -31.79 12.47
CA LEU A 68 -3.43 -30.95 13.61
C LEU A 68 -2.73 -29.60 13.44
N VAL A 69 -3.48 -28.55 13.10
CA VAL A 69 -2.93 -27.21 12.85
C VAL A 69 -3.27 -26.26 13.99
N GLU A 70 -2.27 -25.61 14.59
CA GLU A 70 -2.45 -24.58 15.62
C GLU A 70 -2.83 -23.24 14.97
N ILE A 71 -4.10 -22.83 15.11
CA ILE A 71 -4.64 -21.60 14.50
C ILE A 71 -4.43 -20.39 15.41
N SER A 72 -4.56 -20.57 16.73
CA SER A 72 -4.43 -19.48 17.70
C SER A 72 -3.56 -19.90 18.89
N PRO A 73 -2.24 -19.62 18.84
CA PRO A 73 -1.33 -19.91 19.95
C PRO A 73 -1.53 -18.99 21.16
N THR A 74 -2.22 -17.87 20.99
CA THR A 74 -2.44 -16.86 22.05
C THR A 74 -3.57 -17.22 23.00
N ALA A 75 -4.40 -18.21 22.65
CA ALA A 75 -5.52 -18.64 23.49
C ALA A 75 -5.05 -19.58 24.61
N LYS A 76 -5.80 -19.64 25.71
CA LYS A 76 -5.58 -20.58 26.81
C LYS A 76 -6.87 -21.38 27.05
N PRO A 77 -6.93 -22.68 26.69
CA PRO A 77 -5.91 -23.46 25.96
C PRO A 77 -5.76 -23.02 24.48
N PRO A 78 -4.62 -23.29 23.81
CA PRO A 78 -4.41 -22.98 22.40
C PRO A 78 -5.48 -23.61 21.51
N VAL A 79 -5.85 -22.94 20.43
CA VAL A 79 -6.89 -23.45 19.51
C VAL A 79 -6.23 -24.17 18.34
N CYS A 80 -6.56 -25.44 18.21
CA CYS A 80 -6.10 -26.31 17.12
C CYS A 80 -7.29 -26.75 16.27
N LYS A 81 -7.08 -26.91 14.97
CA LYS A 81 -8.08 -27.38 14.03
C LYS A 81 -7.52 -28.52 13.19
N LEU A 82 -8.34 -29.57 13.01
CA LEU A 82 -8.06 -30.67 12.10
C LEU A 82 -8.29 -30.20 10.66
N MET A 83 -7.23 -30.15 9.86
CA MET A 83 -7.32 -29.82 8.43
C MET A 83 -6.07 -30.27 7.67
N ASP A 84 -6.20 -30.44 6.36
CA ASP A 84 -5.04 -30.57 5.47
C ASP A 84 -4.29 -29.22 5.39
N TYR A 85 -3.09 -29.17 5.98
CA TYR A 85 -2.29 -27.95 6.03
C TYR A 85 -1.76 -27.55 4.65
N GLY A 86 -1.42 -28.53 3.80
CA GLY A 86 -0.94 -28.31 2.45
C GLY A 86 -1.98 -27.62 1.58
N LYS A 87 -3.21 -28.14 1.59
CA LYS A 87 -4.36 -27.54 0.89
C LYS A 87 -4.69 -26.16 1.44
N TYR A 88 -4.68 -25.98 2.75
CA TYR A 88 -4.91 -24.67 3.38
C TYR A 88 -3.85 -23.64 2.96
N LYS A 89 -2.56 -24.00 2.96
CA LYS A 89 -1.46 -23.12 2.52
C LYS A 89 -1.61 -22.72 1.05
N TYR A 90 -2.00 -23.68 0.20
CA TYR A 90 -2.26 -23.41 -1.22
C TYR A 90 -3.43 -22.43 -1.42
N GLU A 91 -4.57 -22.67 -0.75
CA GLU A 91 -5.73 -21.78 -0.84
C GLU A 91 -5.43 -20.38 -0.30
N GLN A 92 -4.70 -20.27 0.81
CA GLN A 92 -4.27 -18.98 1.33
C GLN A 92 -3.30 -18.28 0.39
N SER A 93 -2.33 -18.98 -0.19
CA SER A 93 -1.44 -18.42 -1.20
C SER A 93 -2.23 -17.92 -2.41
N LYS A 94 -3.16 -18.73 -2.92
CA LYS A 94 -4.02 -18.37 -4.06
C LYS A 94 -4.87 -17.13 -3.76
N LYS A 95 -5.52 -17.07 -2.59
CA LYS A 95 -6.28 -15.88 -2.14
C LYS A 95 -5.38 -14.65 -2.03
N ARG A 96 -4.18 -14.79 -1.47
CA ARG A 96 -3.20 -13.69 -1.36
C ARG A 96 -2.73 -13.22 -2.73
N ASP A 97 -2.49 -14.13 -3.67
CA ASP A 97 -2.06 -13.79 -5.02
C ASP A 97 -3.20 -13.16 -5.83
N GLU A 98 -4.43 -13.63 -5.68
CA GLU A 98 -5.61 -12.98 -6.24
C GLU A 98 -5.83 -11.58 -5.66
N ALA A 99 -5.65 -11.40 -4.35
CA ALA A 99 -5.74 -10.09 -3.70
C ALA A 99 -4.64 -9.14 -4.21
N LYS A 100 -3.40 -9.61 -4.34
CA LYS A 100 -2.29 -8.86 -4.92
C LYS A 100 -2.54 -8.48 -6.39
N LYS A 101 -3.10 -9.40 -7.18
CA LYS A 101 -3.46 -9.13 -8.60
C LYS A 101 -4.58 -8.10 -8.71
N LYS A 102 -5.57 -8.14 -7.81
CA LYS A 102 -6.67 -7.17 -7.76
C LYS A 102 -6.23 -5.81 -7.24
N GLN A 103 -5.15 -5.74 -6.46
CA GLN A 103 -4.59 -4.49 -5.99
C GLN A 103 -4.03 -3.70 -7.19
N LYS A 104 -4.67 -2.57 -7.50
CA LYS A 104 -4.19 -1.64 -8.52
C LYS A 104 -2.83 -1.09 -8.09
N GLN A 105 -1.76 -1.53 -8.76
CA GLN A 105 -0.42 -1.03 -8.51
C GLN A 105 -0.30 0.38 -9.07
N VAL A 106 -0.25 1.38 -8.19
CA VAL A 106 0.01 2.77 -8.58
C VAL A 106 1.46 2.86 -9.05
N GLN A 107 1.65 3.14 -10.33
CA GLN A 107 2.98 3.33 -10.91
C GLN A 107 3.33 4.81 -10.94
N ILE A 108 4.65 5.10 -10.93
CA ILE A 108 5.15 6.47 -11.16
C ILE A 108 5.61 6.54 -12.60
N LYS A 109 4.87 7.29 -13.43
CA LYS A 109 5.23 7.55 -14.82
C LYS A 109 6.07 8.82 -14.90
N GLU A 110 7.19 8.77 -15.60
CA GLU A 110 8.04 9.96 -15.78
C GLU A 110 7.74 10.64 -17.12
N ILE A 111 7.48 11.95 -17.10
CA ILE A 111 7.31 12.77 -18.31
C ILE A 111 8.35 13.88 -18.31
N LYS A 112 9.08 13.98 -19.44
CA LYS A 112 10.21 14.89 -19.59
C LYS A 112 9.85 16.11 -20.43
N PHE A 113 10.10 17.29 -19.88
CA PHE A 113 9.92 18.58 -20.54
C PHE A 113 11.27 19.26 -20.81
N ARG A 114 11.25 20.19 -21.76
CA ARG A 114 12.38 21.07 -22.06
C ARG A 114 11.95 22.53 -21.82
N PRO A 115 12.87 23.43 -21.41
CA PRO A 115 12.53 24.84 -21.19
C PRO A 115 12.03 25.58 -22.43
N GLY A 116 12.33 25.09 -23.64
CA GLY A 116 11.84 25.63 -24.92
C GLY A 116 10.86 24.69 -25.62
N THR A 117 10.00 23.99 -24.88
CA THR A 117 8.94 23.15 -25.46
C THR A 117 7.94 24.03 -26.21
N ASP A 118 7.61 23.63 -27.45
CA ASP A 118 6.55 24.24 -28.26
C ASP A 118 5.15 23.85 -27.75
N GLU A 119 4.14 24.65 -28.08
CA GLU A 119 2.76 24.46 -27.63
C GLU A 119 2.20 23.10 -28.10
N GLY A 120 2.54 22.65 -29.31
CA GLY A 120 2.13 21.32 -29.81
C GLY A 120 2.67 20.17 -28.95
N ASP A 121 3.97 20.20 -28.62
CA ASP A 121 4.61 19.20 -27.75
C ASP A 121 4.08 19.27 -26.32
N TYR A 122 3.80 20.48 -25.82
CA TYR A 122 3.17 20.69 -24.51
C TYR A 122 1.82 19.99 -24.40
N GLN A 123 0.92 20.23 -25.37
CA GLN A 123 -0.43 19.67 -25.37
C GLN A 123 -0.41 18.14 -25.47
N ILE A 124 0.48 17.57 -26.28
CA ILE A 124 0.64 16.11 -26.37
C ILE A 124 1.07 15.53 -25.01
N LYS A 125 2.02 16.16 -24.33
CA LYS A 125 2.44 15.74 -22.99
C LYS A 125 1.33 15.90 -21.95
N MET A 126 0.55 16.98 -22.00
CA MET A 126 -0.59 17.18 -21.09
C MET A 126 -1.69 16.13 -21.25
N ARG A 127 -2.00 15.72 -22.47
CA ARG A 127 -2.92 14.59 -22.71
C ARG A 127 -2.41 13.30 -22.07
N ASN A 128 -1.11 13.02 -22.20
CA ASN A 128 -0.50 11.84 -21.57
C ASN A 128 -0.50 11.92 -20.04
N VAL A 129 -0.16 13.08 -19.46
CA VAL A 129 -0.22 13.28 -18.00
C VAL A 129 -1.65 13.05 -17.50
N THR A 130 -2.65 13.66 -18.14
CA THR A 130 -4.07 13.54 -17.76
C THR A 130 -4.55 12.09 -17.86
N ARG A 131 -4.13 11.37 -18.90
CA ARG A 131 -4.42 9.94 -19.04
C ARG A 131 -3.84 9.13 -17.89
N PHE A 132 -2.56 9.30 -17.56
CA PHE A 132 -1.92 8.57 -16.45
C PHE A 132 -2.58 8.87 -15.10
N LEU A 133 -2.94 10.13 -14.85
CA LEU A 133 -3.65 10.52 -13.64
C LEU A 133 -5.07 9.91 -13.59
N THR A 134 -5.79 9.88 -14.71
CA THR A 134 -7.11 9.22 -14.80
C THR A 134 -7.00 7.72 -14.55
N ASP A 135 -5.91 7.12 -15.04
CA ASP A 135 -5.55 5.73 -14.79
C ASP A 135 -5.09 5.50 -13.33
N GLY A 136 -5.04 6.52 -12.48
CA GLY A 136 -4.70 6.40 -11.07
C GLY A 136 -3.19 6.31 -10.78
N ASP A 137 -2.36 6.51 -11.80
CA ASP A 137 -0.91 6.56 -11.67
C ASP A 137 -0.44 7.93 -11.20
N LYS A 138 0.72 7.96 -10.54
CA LYS A 138 1.41 9.21 -10.21
C LYS A 138 2.30 9.61 -11.38
N VAL A 139 2.49 10.91 -11.56
CA VAL A 139 3.36 11.42 -12.62
C VAL A 139 4.51 12.24 -12.03
N LYS A 140 5.73 11.84 -12.36
CA LYS A 140 6.96 12.61 -12.12
C LYS A 140 7.23 13.45 -13.35
N ILE A 141 7.10 14.76 -13.22
CA ILE A 141 7.39 15.72 -14.27
C ILE A 141 8.83 16.19 -14.08
N THR A 142 9.68 15.96 -15.08
CA THR A 142 11.11 16.32 -15.05
C THR A 142 11.42 17.31 -16.15
N LEU A 143 11.92 18.49 -15.79
CA LEU A 143 12.52 19.47 -16.70
C LEU A 143 14.03 19.31 -16.67
N ARG A 144 14.65 19.07 -17.82
CA ARG A 144 16.11 18.99 -17.92
C ARG A 144 16.67 20.27 -18.53
N PHE A 145 17.62 20.88 -17.83
CA PHE A 145 18.40 22.01 -18.34
C PHE A 145 19.69 21.53 -19.01
N ARG A 146 20.11 22.19 -20.10
CA ARG A 146 21.40 21.95 -20.75
C ARG A 146 22.31 23.18 -20.65
N GLY A 147 23.52 22.99 -20.11
CA GLY A 147 24.60 23.99 -20.16
C GLY A 147 24.18 25.36 -19.62
N ARG A 148 24.15 26.36 -20.51
CA ARG A 148 23.80 27.76 -20.21
C ARG A 148 22.34 27.99 -19.84
N GLU A 149 21.45 27.04 -20.10
CA GLU A 149 20.03 27.12 -19.74
C GLU A 149 19.79 27.08 -18.22
N MET A 150 20.82 26.69 -17.43
CA MET A 150 20.77 26.76 -15.96
C MET A 150 20.61 28.20 -15.44
N ALA A 151 20.86 29.22 -16.25
CA ALA A 151 20.56 30.61 -15.93
C ALA A 151 19.06 30.95 -16.07
N HIS A 152 18.31 30.17 -16.86
CA HIS A 152 16.89 30.39 -17.13
C HIS A 152 15.99 29.43 -16.33
N GLN A 153 16.30 29.22 -15.06
CA GLN A 153 15.46 28.40 -14.17
C GLN A 153 14.04 28.96 -14.03
N HIS A 154 13.89 30.28 -14.16
CA HIS A 154 12.59 30.94 -14.12
C HIS A 154 11.63 30.46 -15.23
N LEU A 155 12.14 30.18 -16.44
CA LEU A 155 11.32 29.63 -17.53
C LEU A 155 10.81 28.23 -17.20
N GLY A 156 11.66 27.40 -16.57
CA GLY A 156 11.26 26.08 -16.09
C GLY A 156 10.20 26.15 -14.98
N ALA A 157 10.37 27.08 -14.03
CA ALA A 157 9.40 27.30 -12.95
C ALA A 157 8.04 27.78 -13.49
N GLN A 158 8.04 28.73 -14.44
CA GLN A 158 6.81 29.20 -15.10
C GLN A 158 6.10 28.06 -15.83
N LEU A 159 6.83 27.20 -16.55
CA LEU A 159 6.23 26.04 -17.23
C LEU A 159 5.57 25.08 -16.23
N LEU A 160 6.21 24.80 -15.09
CA LEU A 160 5.62 23.93 -14.07
C LEU A 160 4.41 24.55 -13.38
N GLU A 161 4.42 25.86 -13.16
CA GLU A 161 3.26 26.56 -12.62
C GLU A 161 2.08 26.51 -13.61
N ARG A 162 2.35 26.65 -14.91
CA ARG A 162 1.35 26.44 -15.97
C ARG A 162 0.79 25.02 -15.94
N VAL A 163 1.66 24.00 -15.88
CA VAL A 163 1.24 22.60 -15.77
C VAL A 163 0.39 22.35 -14.53
N LYS A 164 0.76 22.94 -13.39
CA LYS A 164 0.00 22.85 -12.14
C LYS A 164 -1.38 23.49 -12.27
N ALA A 165 -1.49 24.64 -12.93
CA ALA A 165 -2.77 25.29 -13.18
C ALA A 165 -3.68 24.45 -14.08
N ASP A 166 -3.14 23.94 -15.19
CA ASP A 166 -3.89 23.10 -16.15
C ASP A 166 -4.34 21.77 -15.53
N LEU A 167 -3.55 21.21 -14.60
CA LEU A 167 -3.87 19.96 -13.91
C LEU A 167 -4.63 20.17 -12.60
N ALA A 168 -4.97 21.40 -12.22
CA ALA A 168 -5.59 21.70 -10.93
C ALA A 168 -6.94 21.00 -10.74
N GLU A 169 -7.65 20.69 -11.82
CA GLU A 169 -8.94 20.00 -11.75
C GLU A 169 -8.79 18.48 -11.50
N VAL A 170 -7.75 17.85 -12.05
CA VAL A 170 -7.58 16.39 -12.07
C VAL A 170 -6.51 15.86 -11.10
N ALA A 171 -5.57 16.72 -10.68
CA ALA A 171 -4.38 16.33 -9.93
C ALA A 171 -4.17 17.18 -8.67
N ALA A 172 -3.45 16.61 -7.71
CA ALA A 172 -2.88 17.30 -6.57
C ALA A 172 -1.35 17.21 -6.63
N VAL A 173 -0.68 18.31 -6.30
CA VAL A 173 0.79 18.35 -6.21
C VAL A 173 1.20 17.67 -4.90
N GLU A 174 1.88 16.52 -4.97
CA GLU A 174 2.48 15.86 -3.80
C GLU A 174 3.84 16.47 -3.47
N GLN A 175 4.63 16.79 -4.50
CA GLN A 175 5.94 17.41 -4.34
C GLN A 175 6.04 18.62 -5.26
N PHE A 176 6.19 19.80 -4.66
CA PHE A 176 6.41 21.04 -5.37
C PHE A 176 7.71 21.00 -6.21
N PRO A 177 7.79 21.80 -7.29
CA PRO A 177 8.98 21.92 -8.11
C PRO A 177 10.25 22.12 -7.29
N LYS A 178 11.19 21.18 -7.38
CA LYS A 178 12.49 21.25 -6.72
C LYS A 178 13.61 21.01 -7.72
N MET A 179 14.71 21.72 -7.55
CA MET A 179 15.93 21.45 -8.31
C MET A 179 16.64 20.20 -7.78
N GLU A 180 16.80 19.21 -8.65
CA GLU A 180 17.60 18.00 -8.45
C GLU A 180 18.77 18.03 -9.45
N GLY A 181 19.88 18.65 -9.04
CA GLY A 181 21.07 18.82 -9.87
C GLY A 181 20.83 19.71 -11.08
N ARG A 182 20.83 19.13 -12.29
CA ARG A 182 20.58 19.82 -13.57
C ARG A 182 19.15 19.65 -14.06
N GLN A 183 18.25 19.21 -13.19
CA GLN A 183 16.85 18.98 -13.51
C GLN A 183 15.95 19.64 -12.47
N MET A 184 14.76 20.06 -12.88
CA MET A 184 13.69 20.46 -11.98
C MET A 184 12.62 19.39 -12.01
N VAL A 185 12.20 18.92 -10.84
CA VAL A 185 11.29 17.80 -10.68
C VAL A 185 10.07 18.24 -9.90
N MET A 186 8.90 17.84 -10.37
CA MET A 186 7.61 17.98 -9.68
C MET A 186 6.90 16.63 -9.68
N MET A 187 6.24 16.29 -8.56
CA MET A 187 5.42 15.08 -8.48
C MET A 187 3.95 15.44 -8.30
N VAL A 188 3.12 14.89 -9.18
CA VAL A 188 1.67 15.05 -9.14
C VAL A 188 1.00 13.70 -8.97
N ALA A 189 -0.02 13.67 -8.13
CA ALA A 189 -0.85 12.51 -7.88
C ALA A 189 -2.29 12.80 -8.33
N PRO A 190 -3.05 11.77 -8.72
CA PRO A 190 -4.45 11.96 -9.08
C PRO A 190 -5.24 12.38 -7.85
N LYS A 191 -6.19 13.32 -8.03
CA LYS A 191 -7.14 13.63 -6.96
C LYS A 191 -7.99 12.38 -6.70
N LYS A 192 -8.05 11.97 -5.44
CA LYS A 192 -8.99 10.92 -5.02
C LYS A 192 -10.40 11.40 -5.34
N LYS A 193 -11.13 10.64 -6.16
CA LYS A 193 -12.59 10.79 -6.27
C LYS A 193 -13.25 10.31 -4.98
#